data_AF-A0A9D9PDZ0-F1
#
_entry.id   AF-A0A9D9PDZ0-F1
#
_cell.length_a   1.000
_cell.length_b   1.000
_cell.length_c   1.000
_cell.angle_alpha   90.00
_cell.angle_beta   90.00
_cell.angle_gamma   90.00
#
_symmetry.space_group_name_H-M   'P 1'
#
loop_
_entity.id
_entity.type
_entity.pdbx_description
1 polymer ?
#
loop_
_entity_poly.entity_id
_entity_poly.type
_entity_poly.pdbx_seq_one_letter_code
_entity_poly.pdbx_strand_id
1 'polypeptide(L)' 'MTRAGFRKRTKLLWVYYYEYKNHISIDVKYSFVRKYQVKDASVHDLKVLGKILDGENSGDRIWGDSDYRSEVIK' A
#
# COMPACT_ATOMS: atom_id res chain seq x y z
N MET A 1 14.88 -56.57 -16.57
CA MET A 1 15.52 -55.24 -16.60
C MET A 1 14.42 -54.19 -16.54
N THR A 2 14.19 -53.56 -15.39
CA THR A 2 13.09 -52.58 -15.22
C THR A 2 13.71 -51.21 -14.96
N ARG A 3 13.61 -50.30 -15.93
CA ARG A 3 14.14 -48.92 -15.80
C ARG A 3 13.18 -48.08 -14.97
N ALA A 4 13.58 -47.74 -13.75
CA ALA A 4 12.85 -46.78 -12.91
C ALA A 4 12.93 -45.37 -13.52
N GLY A 5 11.78 -44.75 -13.79
CA GLY A 5 11.68 -43.39 -14.31
C GLY A 5 12.01 -42.36 -13.23
N PHE A 6 13.00 -41.51 -13.50
CA PHE A 6 13.40 -40.43 -12.60
C PHE A 6 12.55 -39.18 -12.87
N ARG A 7 11.61 -38.86 -11.96
CA ARG A 7 10.76 -37.66 -12.06
C ARG A 7 11.52 -36.46 -11.50
N LYS A 8 12.03 -35.57 -12.37
CA LYS A 8 12.64 -34.29 -11.94
C LYS A 8 11.56 -33.40 -11.33
N ARG A 9 11.67 -33.08 -10.03
CA ARG A 9 10.92 -31.96 -9.44
C ARG A 9 11.62 -30.66 -9.83
N THR A 10 10.91 -29.79 -10.53
CA THR A 10 11.33 -28.42 -10.78
C THR A 10 11.21 -27.61 -9.50
N LYS A 11 12.32 -27.00 -9.06
CA LYS A 11 12.38 -26.10 -7.91
C LYS A 11 11.99 -24.71 -8.40
N LEU A 12 10.85 -24.18 -7.95
CA LEU A 12 10.44 -22.81 -8.25
C LEU A 12 11.41 -21.86 -7.53
N LEU A 13 12.09 -20.97 -8.27
CA LEU A 13 12.87 -19.88 -7.69
C LEU A 13 11.92 -18.71 -7.38
N TRP A 14 12.01 -18.19 -6.16
CA TRP A 14 11.30 -16.97 -5.77
C TRP A 14 11.97 -15.76 -6.43
N VAL A 15 11.16 -14.93 -7.09
CA VAL A 15 11.55 -13.60 -7.56
C VAL A 15 10.95 -12.59 -6.58
N TYR A 16 11.80 -11.76 -5.99
CA TYR A 16 11.38 -10.68 -5.11
C TYR A 16 11.34 -9.37 -5.91
N TYR A 17 10.26 -8.62 -5.76
CA TYR A 17 10.08 -7.31 -6.36
C TYR A 17 10.13 -6.26 -5.24
N TYR A 18 10.90 -5.20 -5.47
CA TYR A 18 11.04 -4.07 -4.54
C TYR A 18 10.46 -2.84 -5.22
N GLU A 19 9.40 -2.31 -4.62
CA GLU A 19 8.65 -1.19 -5.18
C GLU A 19 8.48 -0.10 -4.13
N TYR A 20 8.25 1.13 -4.60
CA TYR A 20 7.96 2.28 -3.75
C TYR A 20 6.57 2.79 -4.08
N LYS A 21 5.87 3.28 -3.05
CA LYS A 21 4.58 3.93 -3.21
C LYS A 21 4.54 5.28 -2.53
N ASN A 22 3.74 6.17 -3.11
CA ASN A 22 3.52 7.51 -2.58
C ASN A 22 2.10 7.62 -2.03
N HIS A 23 2.00 8.02 -0.77
CA HIS A 23 0.74 8.29 -0.08
C HIS A 23 0.52 9.81 -0.07
N ILE A 24 -0.59 10.30 -0.63
CA ILE A 24 -0.83 11.74 -0.85
C ILE A 24 -2.18 12.15 -0.25
N SER A 25 -2.21 13.27 0.47
CA SER A 25 -3.43 13.95 0.89
C SER A 25 -3.63 15.23 0.08
N ILE A 26 -4.80 15.38 -0.53
CA ILE A 26 -5.13 16.47 -1.45
C ILE A 26 -6.34 17.23 -0.92
N ASP A 27 -6.31 18.56 -1.06
CA ASP A 27 -7.46 19.42 -0.82
C ASP A 27 -8.54 19.23 -1.90
N VAL A 28 -9.79 19.01 -1.48
CA VAL A 28 -10.89 18.70 -2.42
C VAL A 28 -11.31 19.92 -3.25
N LYS A 29 -11.17 21.14 -2.73
CA LYS A 29 -11.66 22.35 -3.39
C LYS A 29 -10.68 22.88 -4.43
N TYR A 30 -9.39 22.82 -4.13
CA TYR A 30 -8.34 23.43 -4.93
C TYR A 30 -7.35 22.42 -5.51
N SER A 31 -7.53 21.12 -5.25
CA SER A 31 -6.65 20.03 -5.69
C SER A 31 -5.18 20.22 -5.26
N PHE A 32 -4.96 20.94 -4.16
CA PHE A 32 -3.62 21.22 -3.65
C PHE A 32 -3.12 20.05 -2.80
N VAL A 33 -1.87 19.62 -3.03
CA VAL A 33 -1.24 18.59 -2.19
C VAL A 33 -0.91 19.18 -0.83
N ARG A 34 -1.60 18.72 0.22
CA ARG A 34 -1.39 19.20 1.59
C ARG A 34 -0.24 18.47 2.27
N LYS A 35 -0.19 17.14 2.10
CA LYS A 35 0.86 16.28 2.66
C LYS A 35 1.11 15.09 1.74
N TYR A 36 2.34 14.57 1.79
CA TYR A 36 2.70 13.33 1.12
C TYR A 36 3.72 12.54 1.93
N GLN A 37 3.79 11.24 1.70
CA GLN A 37 4.76 10.35 2.31
C GLN A 37 5.11 9.22 1.34
N VAL A 38 6.39 9.10 1.00
CA VAL A 38 6.90 7.96 0.22
C VAL A 38 7.36 6.86 1.17
N LYS A 39 6.96 5.62 0.89
CA LYS A 39 7.38 4.41 1.61
C LYS A 39 7.63 3.25 0.65
N ASP A 40 8.36 2.26 1.13
CA ASP A 40 8.44 0.96 0.48
C ASP A 40 7.03 0.36 0.35
N ALA A 41 6.77 -0.31 -0.77
CA ALA A 41 5.47 -0.87 -1.10
C ALA A 41 5.01 -1.95 -0.10
N SER A 42 5.93 -2.59 0.63
CA SER A 42 5.63 -3.57 1.67
C SER A 42 4.96 -2.96 2.90
N VAL A 43 5.03 -1.64 3.09
CA VAL A 43 4.38 -0.95 4.21
C VAL A 43 2.88 -0.84 3.97
N HIS A 44 2.05 -1.41 4.85
CA HIS A 44 0.60 -1.32 4.72
C HIS A 44 0.06 0.12 4.90
N ASP A 45 -0.89 0.51 4.05
CA ASP A 45 -1.36 1.88 3.83
C ASP A 45 -1.98 2.53 5.08
N LEU A 46 -2.68 1.75 5.91
CA LEU A 46 -3.24 2.22 7.18
C LEU A 46 -2.18 2.77 8.15
N LYS A 47 -0.95 2.23 8.13
CA LYS A 47 0.13 2.72 9.00
C LYS A 47 0.62 4.12 8.62
N VAL A 48 0.35 4.54 7.38
CA VAL A 48 0.80 5.82 6.82
C VAL A 48 -0.28 6.88 6.93
N LEU A 49 -1.55 6.50 7.11
CA LEU A 49 -2.68 7.43 7.13
C LEU A 49 -2.49 8.57 8.15
N GLY A 50 -2.11 8.27 9.39
CA GLY A 50 -1.89 9.30 10.41
C GLY A 50 -0.74 10.28 10.09
N LYS A 51 0.15 9.94 9.14
CA LYS A 51 1.23 10.83 8.67
C LYS A 51 0.80 11.76 7.55
N ILE A 52 -0.17 11.35 6.73
CA ILE A 52 -0.65 12.12 5.60
C ILE A 52 -1.91 12.93 5.92
N LEU A 53 -2.66 12.58 6.97
CA LEU A 53 -3.78 13.40 7.42
C LEU A 53 -3.29 14.75 7.95
N ASP A 54 -3.96 15.80 7.48
CA ASP A 54 -3.68 17.16 7.90
C ASP A 54 -4.63 17.56 9.04
N GLY A 55 -4.09 17.68 10.26
CA GLY A 55 -4.87 18.07 11.43
C GLY A 55 -5.36 19.51 11.39
N GLU A 56 -4.80 20.36 10.53
CA GLU A 56 -5.32 21.71 10.27
C GLU A 56 -6.46 21.71 9.24
N ASN A 57 -6.82 20.54 8.68
CA ASN A 57 -8.00 20.44 7.85
C ASN A 57 -9.26 20.50 8.72
N SER A 58 -10.10 21.52 8.50
CA SER A 58 -11.37 21.69 9.20
C SER A 58 -12.50 20.83 8.64
N GLY A 59 -12.25 20.05 7.58
CA GLY A 59 -13.23 19.12 7.01
C GLY A 59 -13.55 17.98 7.98
N ASP A 60 -14.83 17.63 8.09
CA ASP A 60 -15.35 16.55 8.95
C ASP A 60 -15.29 15.17 8.29
N ARG A 61 -14.88 15.09 7.02
CA ARG A 61 -14.88 13.87 6.21
C ARG A 61 -13.56 13.68 5.48
N ILE A 62 -13.19 12.41 5.37
CA ILE A 62 -12.04 11.94 4.61
C ILE A 62 -12.55 11.02 3.50
N TRP A 63 -12.09 11.25 2.27
CA TRP A 63 -12.30 10.35 1.15
C TRP A 63 -10.96 9.69 0.81
N GLY A 64 -10.94 8.36 0.74
CA GLY A 64 -9.75 7.59 0.42
C GLY A 64 -10.13 6.31 -0.30
N ASP A 65 -9.13 5.64 -0.87
CA ASP A 65 -9.30 4.32 -1.47
C ASP A 65 -9.73 3.29 -0.41
N SER A 66 -10.30 2.18 -0.88
CA SER A 66 -10.56 0.99 -0.07
C SER A 66 -9.37 0.54 0.79
N ASP A 67 -8.13 0.70 0.32
CA ASP A 67 -6.92 0.33 1.06
C ASP A 67 -6.71 1.18 2.34
N TYR A 68 -7.32 2.36 2.42
CA TYR A 68 -7.31 3.21 3.61
C TYR A 68 -8.51 3.02 4.53
N ARG A 69 -9.46 2.14 4.16
CA ARG A 69 -10.66 1.88 4.95
C ARG A 69 -10.31 0.97 6.13
N SER A 70 -10.70 1.36 7.34
CA SER A 70 -10.64 0.47 8.50
C SER A 70 -11.83 0.71 9.43
N GLU A 71 -12.20 -0.27 10.24
CA GLU A 71 -13.31 -0.12 11.21
C GLU A 71 -13.02 0.91 12.31
N VAL A 72 -11.73 1.19 12.54
CA VAL A 72 -11.24 2.16 13.53
C VAL A 72 -11.40 3.60 13.04
N ILE A 73 -11.53 3.81 11.73
CA ILE A 73 -11.71 5.12 11.11
C ILE A 73 -13.15 5.19 10.62
N LYS A 74 -14.03 5.77 11.46
CA LYS A 74 -15.44 6.03 11.15
C LYS A 74 -15.75 7.50 11.34
#